data_AF-A0A814LCK8-F1
#
_entry.id   AF-A0A814LCK8-F1
#
_cell.length_a   1.000
_cell.length_b   1.000
_cell.length_c   1.000
_cell.angle_alpha   90.00
_cell.angle_beta   90.00
_cell.angle_gamma   90.00
#
_symmetry.space_group_name_H-M   'P 1'
#
loop_
_entity.id
_entity.type
_entity.pdbx_description
1 polymer ?
#
loop_
_entity_poly.entity_id
_entity_poly.type
_entity_poly.pdbx_seq_one_letter_code
_entity_poly.pdbx_strand_id
1 'polypeptide(L)'
;MTEKNIRRFQTALLLITNPIRSRIPFILSSVIPYVERNLYVVVQNPNFQSSSSSSSEKFFDREQQKERIRPMLYAIYKQLTSTKNPSVDILLHNVDSAIKSTNPIRLPRICEAVFADCSPSPGLYNYCRDHFYQLDQNFELRIIDEKETKEDQSIDKLPIFDNDLFNTKSTSQYNRGVLGGTFDRLHNGHKLLLTESALLCDEKIVIGVTDGVMIKNKVLAEVVEPINDRMSNVRSFVDLIRPSLYVHCEPIEDPCGPSATMADLNCIIVTDETQEGASQVNKERQENGLSQLAVHVIPMVPAENDNQDGDNKLSSTSLRRQRLGILLKPPLKSAESNQPYVIGLTGGIGSGKSSIARRLEKLGAAIINCDKLGHETYKVDTDVYKKIITTFGEEIVNPIDRSIDRKILGNKVFQSPDELKKLTDIVWPAILNLTKERIEYLFKEGKRIIVLDAAVLLEAQWTEAVNEIWIASIPPKEAIRRVVERDHLSSDEAKRRLSNQMSNQERFPYANVLLCTYWAESVTQKQVEHAWHLLLERINGDNPIF
;
A
#
# COMPACT_ATOMS: atom_id res chain seq x y z
N MET A 1 29.45 14.07 -19.98
CA MET A 1 28.64 13.75 -21.18
C MET A 1 27.25 14.28 -20.90
N THR A 2 26.81 15.24 -21.71
CA THR A 2 25.48 15.86 -21.63
C THR A 2 24.41 14.78 -21.82
N GLU A 3 23.47 14.67 -20.88
CA GLU A 3 22.23 13.93 -21.08
C GLU A 3 21.61 14.45 -22.38
N LYS A 4 21.65 13.64 -23.45
CA LYS A 4 20.76 13.87 -24.59
C LYS A 4 19.37 13.91 -23.98
N ASN A 5 18.62 15.00 -24.18
CA ASN A 5 17.21 15.09 -23.83
C ASN A 5 16.45 13.99 -24.59
N ILE A 6 16.40 12.81 -24.01
CA ILE A 6 15.67 11.67 -24.51
C ILE A 6 14.19 12.01 -24.35
N ARG A 7 13.45 12.09 -25.47
CA ARG A 7 12.00 12.25 -25.44
C ARG A 7 11.40 11.08 -24.68
N ARG A 8 10.70 11.37 -23.58
CA ARG A 8 9.92 10.41 -22.80
C ARG A 8 8.44 10.53 -23.14
N PHE A 9 7.75 9.41 -23.08
CA PHE A 9 6.33 9.25 -23.33
C PHE A 9 5.62 8.93 -22.01
N GLN A 10 4.43 9.51 -21.80
CA GLN A 10 3.61 9.18 -20.63
C GLN A 10 3.18 7.72 -20.67
N THR A 11 2.74 7.27 -21.84
CA THR A 11 2.23 5.92 -22.04
C THR A 11 2.69 5.37 -23.38
N ALA A 12 3.10 4.12 -23.40
CA ALA A 12 3.52 3.44 -24.62
C ALA A 12 2.95 2.02 -24.72
N LEU A 13 2.92 1.51 -25.95
CA LEU A 13 2.60 0.12 -26.28
C LEU A 13 3.90 -0.60 -26.67
N LEU A 14 4.15 -1.79 -26.14
CA LEU A 14 5.23 -2.68 -26.54
C LEU A 14 4.64 -3.93 -27.19
N LEU A 15 4.97 -4.14 -28.46
CA LEU A 15 4.58 -5.30 -29.24
C LEU A 15 5.77 -6.26 -29.35
N ILE A 16 5.60 -7.47 -28.80
CA ILE A 16 6.60 -8.53 -28.79
C ILE A 16 6.13 -9.64 -29.72
N THR A 17 6.84 -9.85 -30.82
CA THR A 17 6.58 -10.91 -31.79
C THR A 17 7.34 -12.18 -31.49
N ASN A 18 8.51 -12.07 -30.85
CA ASN A 18 9.32 -13.23 -30.49
C ASN A 18 9.64 -13.23 -28.97
N PRO A 19 8.67 -13.68 -28.14
CA PRO A 19 8.70 -13.61 -26.68
C PRO A 19 9.63 -14.67 -26.05
N ILE A 20 10.89 -14.68 -26.46
CA ILE A 20 11.90 -15.55 -25.85
C ILE A 20 12.31 -14.91 -24.52
N ARG A 21 12.20 -15.67 -23.43
CA ARG A 21 12.54 -15.23 -22.06
C ARG A 21 13.89 -14.52 -21.98
N SER A 22 14.93 -15.03 -22.65
CA SER A 22 16.27 -14.45 -22.64
C SER A 22 16.39 -13.09 -23.33
N ARG A 23 15.43 -12.71 -24.19
CA ARG A 23 15.40 -11.41 -24.89
C ARG A 23 14.68 -10.32 -24.10
N ILE A 24 13.85 -10.70 -23.11
CA ILE A 24 13.04 -9.76 -22.34
C ILE A 24 13.87 -8.68 -21.62
N PRO A 25 15.02 -9.00 -21.00
CA PRO A 25 15.83 -7.96 -20.36
C PRO A 25 16.33 -6.91 -21.32
N PHE A 26 16.77 -7.35 -22.50
CA PHE A 26 17.21 -6.49 -23.58
C PHE A 26 16.06 -5.60 -24.08
N ILE A 27 14.90 -6.20 -24.39
CA ILE A 27 13.71 -5.47 -24.83
C ILE A 27 13.32 -4.40 -23.81
N LEU A 28 13.21 -4.76 -22.53
CA LEU A 28 12.81 -3.81 -21.49
C LEU A 28 13.83 -2.69 -21.30
N SER A 29 15.14 -2.99 -21.33
CA SER A 29 16.18 -1.96 -21.25
C SER A 29 16.12 -0.93 -22.39
N SER A 30 15.61 -1.34 -23.56
CA SER A 30 15.44 -0.48 -24.73
C SER A 30 14.16 0.37 -24.68
N VAL A 31 13.22 0.06 -23.78
CA VAL A 31 11.88 0.70 -23.73
C VAL A 31 11.70 1.53 -22.48
N ILE A 32 12.05 0.99 -21.30
CA ILE A 32 11.78 1.60 -19.99
C ILE A 32 12.33 3.04 -19.85
N PRO A 33 13.53 3.39 -20.34
CA PRO A 33 14.05 4.77 -20.24
C PRO A 33 13.18 5.83 -20.94
N TYR A 34 12.30 5.41 -21.85
CA TYR A 34 11.44 6.28 -22.65
C TYR A 34 10.00 6.36 -22.14
N VAL A 35 9.63 5.61 -21.08
CA VAL A 35 8.23 5.52 -20.63
C VAL A 35 8.11 5.96 -19.17
N GLU A 36 7.26 6.95 -18.91
CA GLU A 36 7.14 7.55 -17.57
C GLU A 36 6.08 6.87 -16.70
N ARG A 37 4.91 6.55 -17.27
CA ARG A 37 3.73 6.19 -16.47
C ARG A 37 3.24 4.78 -16.71
N ASN A 38 2.91 4.42 -17.96
CA ASN A 38 2.34 3.11 -18.29
C ASN A 38 2.95 2.48 -19.54
N LEU A 39 3.25 1.19 -19.46
CA LEU A 39 3.66 0.37 -20.59
C LEU A 39 2.66 -0.78 -20.76
N TYR A 40 1.89 -0.76 -21.85
CA TYR A 40 1.05 -1.89 -22.23
C TYR A 40 1.89 -2.86 -23.05
N VAL A 41 1.89 -4.14 -22.69
CA VAL A 41 2.66 -5.17 -23.41
C VAL A 41 1.73 -6.13 -24.10
N VAL A 42 1.99 -6.39 -25.37
CA VAL A 42 1.22 -7.31 -26.20
C VAL A 42 2.16 -8.31 -26.83
N VAL A 43 1.81 -9.58 -26.69
CA VAL A 43 2.48 -10.64 -27.44
C VAL A 43 1.68 -10.90 -28.71
N GLN A 44 2.36 -10.97 -29.85
CA GLN A 44 1.72 -11.20 -31.13
C GLN A 44 2.46 -12.27 -31.95
N ASN A 45 1.74 -13.04 -32.77
CA ASN A 45 2.36 -13.97 -33.72
C ASN A 45 3.16 -13.17 -34.77
N PRO A 46 4.44 -13.49 -35.07
CA PRO A 46 5.25 -12.81 -36.08
C PRO A 46 4.58 -12.64 -37.45
N ASN A 47 3.69 -13.55 -37.84
CA ASN A 47 3.04 -13.55 -39.15
C ASN A 47 1.84 -12.61 -39.27
N PHE A 48 1.48 -11.88 -38.19
CA PHE A 48 0.33 -10.97 -38.16
C PHE A 48 0.35 -9.86 -39.22
N GLN A 49 1.53 -9.58 -39.78
CA GLN A 49 1.73 -8.52 -40.79
C GLN A 49 1.33 -8.95 -42.20
N SER A 50 1.05 -10.24 -42.45
CA SER A 50 0.70 -10.75 -43.77
C SER A 50 -0.77 -10.44 -44.12
N SER A 51 -0.98 -9.78 -45.26
CA SER A 51 -2.28 -9.31 -45.76
C SER A 51 -3.18 -10.42 -46.33
N SER A 52 -2.74 -11.68 -46.33
CA SER A 52 -3.51 -12.84 -46.79
C SER A 52 -4.39 -13.37 -45.66
N SER A 53 -5.60 -12.82 -45.58
CA SER A 53 -6.68 -13.27 -44.71
C SER A 53 -6.96 -14.77 -44.86
N SER A 54 -6.55 -15.56 -43.88
CA SER A 54 -7.37 -16.66 -43.36
C SER A 54 -7.37 -16.58 -41.84
N SER A 55 -8.56 -16.67 -41.26
CA SER A 55 -8.88 -16.34 -39.87
C SER A 55 -8.40 -17.38 -38.84
N SER A 56 -7.38 -18.18 -39.17
CA SER A 56 -6.92 -19.35 -38.41
C SER A 56 -5.48 -19.29 -37.89
N GLU A 57 -4.63 -18.34 -38.32
CA GLU A 57 -3.21 -18.27 -37.89
C GLU A 57 -2.96 -17.36 -36.67
N LYS A 58 -4.02 -16.94 -35.97
CA LYS A 58 -4.03 -15.70 -35.18
C LYS A 58 -3.71 -15.82 -33.67
N PHE A 59 -3.48 -17.01 -33.14
CA PHE A 59 -3.38 -17.21 -31.68
C PHE A 59 -2.27 -18.17 -31.30
N PHE A 60 -1.61 -17.92 -30.16
CA PHE A 60 -0.67 -18.87 -29.58
C PHE A 60 -1.43 -20.14 -29.17
N ASP A 61 -1.03 -21.29 -29.71
CA ASP A 61 -1.57 -22.57 -29.27
C ASP A 61 -1.17 -22.86 -27.81
N ARG A 62 -1.77 -23.89 -27.21
CA ARG A 62 -1.61 -24.21 -25.78
C ARG A 62 -0.15 -24.47 -25.38
N GLU A 63 0.62 -25.14 -26.23
CA GLU A 63 2.03 -25.40 -25.95
C GLU A 63 2.85 -24.12 -26.06
N GLN A 64 2.56 -23.27 -27.04
CA GLN A 64 3.21 -21.97 -27.18
C GLN A 64 2.91 -21.02 -26.02
N GLN A 65 1.69 -21.04 -25.46
CA GLN A 65 1.35 -20.27 -24.26
C GLN A 65 2.23 -20.68 -23.07
N LYS A 66 2.43 -21.98 -22.89
CA LYS A 66 3.26 -22.57 -21.83
C LYS A 66 4.75 -22.27 -22.02
N GLU A 67 5.28 -22.52 -23.22
CA GLU A 67 6.72 -22.41 -23.50
C GLU A 67 7.20 -20.96 -23.67
N ARG A 68 6.31 -20.05 -24.09
CA ARG A 68 6.70 -18.69 -24.49
C ARG A 68 6.08 -17.60 -23.64
N ILE A 69 4.76 -17.63 -23.43
CA ILE A 69 4.07 -16.51 -22.76
C ILE A 69 4.34 -16.52 -21.26
N ARG A 70 4.12 -17.64 -20.55
CA ARG A 70 4.30 -17.70 -19.08
C ARG A 70 5.71 -17.30 -18.61
N PRO A 71 6.80 -17.84 -19.20
CA PRO A 71 8.14 -17.45 -18.80
C PRO A 71 8.43 -15.96 -19.05
N MET A 72 7.83 -15.39 -20.11
CA MET A 72 7.88 -13.96 -20.40
C MET A 72 7.10 -13.13 -19.37
N LEU A 73 5.88 -13.53 -18.98
CA LEU A 73 5.08 -12.84 -17.95
C LEU A 73 5.89 -12.66 -16.67
N TYR A 74 6.48 -13.76 -16.20
CA TYR A 74 7.33 -13.75 -15.02
C TYR A 74 8.57 -12.87 -15.20
N ALA A 75 9.27 -12.97 -16.33
CA ALA A 75 10.47 -12.17 -16.60
C ALA A 75 10.15 -10.67 -16.57
N ILE A 76 9.05 -10.23 -17.21
CA ILE A 76 8.64 -8.83 -17.24
C ILE A 76 8.30 -8.33 -15.84
N TYR A 77 7.40 -9.01 -15.12
CA TYR A 77 6.97 -8.55 -13.80
C TYR A 77 8.09 -8.61 -12.75
N LYS A 78 9.03 -9.56 -12.88
CA LYS A 78 10.21 -9.67 -12.02
C LYS A 78 11.24 -8.56 -12.26
N GLN A 79 11.47 -8.17 -13.50
CA GLN A 79 12.46 -7.15 -13.82
C GLN A 79 11.96 -5.73 -13.50
N LEU A 80 10.64 -5.54 -13.41
CA LEU A 80 10.05 -4.21 -13.26
C LEU A 80 9.55 -3.93 -11.84
N THR A 81 10.23 -4.44 -10.81
CA THR A 81 9.77 -4.36 -9.41
C THR A 81 10.08 -3.03 -8.72
N SER A 82 10.99 -2.23 -9.27
CA SER A 82 11.29 -0.88 -8.77
C SER A 82 10.12 0.09 -8.97
N THR A 83 9.83 0.91 -7.95
CA THR A 83 8.79 1.96 -8.00
C THR A 83 9.09 3.09 -8.98
N LYS A 84 10.32 3.17 -9.49
CA LYS A 84 10.72 4.13 -10.53
C LYS A 84 10.34 3.67 -11.94
N ASN A 85 9.98 2.40 -12.11
CA ASN A 85 9.58 1.86 -13.40
C ASN A 85 8.12 2.22 -13.70
N PRO A 86 7.76 2.33 -15.00
CA PRO A 86 6.36 2.50 -15.40
C PRO A 86 5.52 1.30 -14.96
N SER A 87 4.23 1.56 -14.70
CA SER A 87 3.25 0.49 -14.48
C SER A 87 3.12 -0.34 -15.75
N VAL A 88 3.34 -1.65 -15.63
CA VAL A 88 3.22 -2.58 -16.76
C VAL A 88 1.96 -3.41 -16.66
N ASP A 89 1.24 -3.49 -17.76
CA ASP A 89 0.02 -4.30 -17.91
C ASP A 89 0.16 -5.14 -19.18
N ILE A 90 0.14 -6.47 -19.04
CA ILE A 90 0.32 -7.41 -20.16
C ILE A 90 -1.06 -7.85 -20.67
N LEU A 91 -1.36 -7.52 -21.92
CA LEU A 91 -2.66 -7.78 -22.55
C LEU A 91 -2.65 -9.19 -23.19
N LEU A 92 -3.63 -10.01 -22.83
CA LEU A 92 -3.79 -11.41 -23.24
C LEU A 92 -4.90 -11.61 -24.29
N HIS A 93 -5.31 -10.55 -24.97
CA HIS A 93 -6.39 -10.60 -25.97
C HIS A 93 -6.09 -11.51 -27.18
N ASN A 94 -4.82 -11.67 -27.54
CA ASN A 94 -4.37 -12.54 -28.63
C ASN A 94 -4.13 -13.99 -28.17
N VAL A 95 -4.65 -14.39 -27.00
CA VAL A 95 -4.41 -15.72 -26.43
C VAL A 95 -5.66 -16.61 -26.47
N ASP A 96 -6.84 -16.03 -26.73
CA ASP A 96 -8.09 -16.78 -26.88
C ASP A 96 -8.16 -17.54 -28.21
N SER A 97 -8.05 -18.86 -28.17
CA SER A 97 -8.30 -19.70 -29.36
C SER A 97 -9.76 -19.68 -29.82
N ALA A 98 -10.69 -19.33 -28.94
CA ALA A 98 -12.14 -19.45 -29.15
C ALA A 98 -12.84 -18.15 -29.59
N ILE A 99 -12.22 -16.99 -29.35
CA ILE A 99 -12.89 -15.70 -29.51
C ILE A 99 -12.27 -14.95 -30.67
N LYS A 100 -13.00 -14.95 -31.80
CA LYS A 100 -12.78 -14.04 -32.94
C LYS A 100 -13.20 -12.60 -32.56
N SER A 101 -12.79 -12.09 -31.39
CA SER A 101 -13.10 -10.71 -31.02
C SER A 101 -12.28 -9.81 -31.93
N THR A 102 -12.95 -9.28 -32.95
CA THR A 102 -12.46 -8.22 -33.83
C THR A 102 -12.63 -6.84 -33.18
N ASN A 103 -13.07 -6.78 -31.92
CA ASN A 103 -13.31 -5.51 -31.26
C ASN A 103 -11.97 -4.93 -30.75
N PRO A 104 -11.65 -3.68 -31.12
CA PRO A 104 -10.41 -3.06 -30.66
C PRO A 104 -10.44 -2.85 -29.15
N ILE A 105 -9.28 -3.02 -28.52
CA ILE A 105 -9.09 -2.88 -27.08
C ILE A 105 -9.05 -1.40 -26.75
N ARG A 106 -9.85 -0.98 -25.78
CA ARG A 106 -9.79 0.37 -25.26
C ARG A 106 -8.75 0.46 -24.16
N LEU A 107 -7.59 1.02 -24.51
CA LEU A 107 -6.56 1.30 -23.52
C LEU A 107 -7.05 2.37 -22.53
N PRO A 108 -6.76 2.25 -21.22
CA PRO A 108 -7.16 3.24 -20.23
C PRO A 108 -6.58 4.64 -20.46
N ARG A 109 -5.51 4.74 -21.26
CA ARG A 109 -4.79 6.00 -21.53
C ARG A 109 -4.31 6.06 -22.97
N ILE A 110 -4.15 7.30 -23.45
CA ILE A 110 -3.60 7.57 -24.78
C ILE A 110 -2.15 7.09 -24.85
N CYS A 111 -1.84 6.22 -25.80
CA CYS A 111 -0.49 5.76 -26.09
C CYS A 111 0.16 6.65 -27.15
N GLU A 112 1.29 7.26 -26.80
CA GLU A 112 2.00 8.23 -27.64
C GLU A 112 3.07 7.55 -28.50
N ALA A 113 3.48 6.33 -28.13
CA ALA A 113 4.52 5.57 -28.82
C ALA A 113 4.20 4.08 -28.86
N VAL A 114 4.70 3.43 -29.92
CA VAL A 114 4.71 1.97 -30.09
C VAL A 114 6.17 1.53 -30.21
N PHE A 115 6.57 0.58 -29.37
CA PHE A 115 7.83 -0.13 -29.46
C PHE A 115 7.56 -1.52 -30.03
N ALA A 116 8.36 -1.96 -31.01
CA ALA A 116 8.18 -3.28 -31.62
C ALA A 116 9.52 -3.98 -31.88
N ASP A 117 9.58 -5.30 -31.67
CA ASP A 117 10.76 -6.14 -31.98
C ASP A 117 10.71 -6.74 -33.40
N CYS A 118 9.88 -6.18 -34.28
CA CYS A 118 9.71 -6.59 -35.67
C CYS A 118 9.89 -5.41 -36.62
N SER A 119 10.19 -5.68 -37.89
CA SER A 119 10.43 -4.63 -38.88
C SER A 119 9.18 -3.77 -39.14
N PRO A 120 9.35 -2.47 -39.45
CA PRO A 120 8.23 -1.58 -39.75
C PRO A 120 7.57 -2.02 -41.07
N SER A 121 6.25 -2.14 -41.07
CA SER A 121 5.47 -2.52 -42.25
C SER A 121 4.06 -1.93 -42.18
N PRO A 122 3.35 -1.74 -43.31
CA PRO A 122 1.95 -1.32 -43.31
C PRO A 122 1.06 -2.23 -42.45
N GLY A 123 1.35 -3.54 -42.41
CA GLY A 123 0.64 -4.51 -41.58
C GLY A 123 0.77 -4.22 -40.08
N LEU A 124 1.95 -3.80 -39.61
CA LEU A 124 2.16 -3.37 -38.23
C LEU A 124 1.34 -2.12 -37.88
N TYR A 125 1.39 -1.08 -38.72
CA TYR A 125 0.61 0.15 -38.50
C TYR A 125 -0.89 -0.11 -38.49
N ASN A 126 -1.38 -0.92 -39.44
CA ASN A 126 -2.80 -1.29 -39.52
C ASN A 126 -3.20 -2.10 -38.30
N TYR A 127 -2.42 -3.11 -37.90
CA TYR A 127 -2.68 -3.87 -36.68
C TYR A 127 -2.84 -2.97 -35.45
N CYS A 128 -1.89 -2.05 -35.24
CA CYS A 128 -1.93 -1.11 -34.12
C CYS A 128 -3.19 -0.24 -34.14
N ARG A 129 -3.57 0.31 -35.29
CA ARG A 129 -4.77 1.16 -35.44
C ARG A 129 -6.07 0.38 -35.31
N ASP A 130 -6.11 -0.84 -35.82
CA ASP A 130 -7.31 -1.68 -35.85
C ASP A 130 -7.59 -2.36 -34.51
N HIS A 131 -6.58 -2.55 -33.66
CA HIS A 131 -6.72 -3.35 -32.44
C HIS A 131 -6.61 -2.55 -31.13
N PHE A 132 -6.17 -1.29 -31.17
CA PHE A 132 -6.03 -0.46 -29.97
C PHE A 132 -6.70 0.91 -30.13
N TYR A 133 -7.84 1.08 -29.46
CA TYR A 133 -8.39 2.41 -29.20
C TYR A 133 -7.53 3.13 -28.17
N GLN A 134 -7.48 4.46 -28.27
CA GLN A 134 -6.57 5.34 -27.51
C GLN A 134 -5.09 5.19 -27.92
N LEU A 135 -4.80 4.72 -29.13
CA LEU A 135 -3.51 4.97 -29.74
C LEU A 135 -3.53 6.36 -30.40
N ASP A 136 -2.52 7.20 -30.15
CA ASP A 136 -2.41 8.51 -30.80
C ASP A 136 -2.37 8.34 -32.32
N GLN A 137 -3.08 9.16 -33.08
CA GLN A 137 -3.10 9.06 -34.55
C GLN A 137 -1.70 9.23 -35.16
N ASN A 138 -0.84 9.99 -34.48
CA ASN A 138 0.54 10.30 -34.84
C ASN A 138 1.54 9.63 -33.89
N PHE A 139 1.21 8.45 -33.35
CA PHE A 139 2.10 7.73 -32.45
C PHE A 139 3.51 7.54 -33.06
N GLU A 140 4.52 7.63 -32.21
CA GLU A 140 5.91 7.40 -32.64
C GLU A 140 6.20 5.90 -32.65
N LEU A 141 6.56 5.33 -33.81
CA LEU A 141 7.01 3.94 -33.90
C LEU A 141 8.52 3.85 -33.67
N ARG A 142 8.94 3.00 -32.73
CA ARG A 142 10.34 2.68 -32.47
C ARG A 142 10.59 1.18 -32.59
N ILE A 143 11.61 0.82 -33.35
CA ILE A 143 12.00 -0.56 -33.57
C ILE A 143 13.13 -0.92 -32.61
N ILE A 144 13.01 -2.08 -31.98
CA ILE A 144 14.01 -2.61 -31.05
C ILE A 144 14.98 -3.48 -31.87
N ASP A 145 16.14 -2.94 -32.25
CA ASP A 145 17.21 -3.66 -32.95
C ASP A 145 18.34 -4.05 -31.97
N GLU A 146 18.66 -5.34 -31.92
CA GLU A 146 19.76 -5.91 -31.13
C GLU A 146 21.15 -5.42 -31.58
N LYS A 147 21.27 -4.87 -32.80
CA LYS A 147 22.56 -4.40 -33.34
C LYS A 147 22.91 -2.96 -32.92
N GLU A 148 21.95 -2.14 -32.52
CA GLU A 148 22.16 -0.69 -32.29
C GLU A 148 22.66 -0.32 -30.90
N THR A 149 22.80 -1.27 -29.96
CA THR A 149 22.98 -0.99 -28.52
C THR A 149 24.32 -1.44 -27.93
N LYS A 150 25.38 -1.54 -28.75
CA LYS A 150 26.73 -1.93 -28.31
C LYS A 150 27.47 -0.94 -27.39
N GLU A 151 26.87 0.16 -26.95
CA GLU A 151 27.57 1.17 -26.14
C GLU A 151 27.17 1.24 -24.66
N ASP A 152 26.17 0.50 -24.18
CA ASP A 152 25.76 0.56 -22.78
C ASP A 152 26.22 -0.68 -21.98
N GLN A 153 27.39 -0.57 -21.33
CA GLN A 153 28.01 -1.60 -20.47
C GLN A 153 27.19 -1.93 -19.19
N SER A 154 25.94 -1.45 -19.09
CA SER A 154 25.02 -1.74 -18.00
C SER A 154 24.20 -3.03 -18.19
N ILE A 155 24.14 -3.56 -19.41
CA ILE A 155 23.36 -4.76 -19.78
C ILE A 155 23.92 -6.04 -19.10
N ASP A 156 25.23 -6.11 -18.87
CA ASP A 156 25.92 -7.26 -18.24
C ASP A 156 25.62 -7.44 -16.74
N LYS A 157 24.83 -6.55 -16.11
CA LYS A 157 24.46 -6.62 -14.69
C LYS A 157 23.08 -7.23 -14.42
N LEU A 158 22.32 -7.57 -15.46
CA LEU A 158 20.99 -8.16 -15.29
C LEU A 158 21.10 -9.66 -14.94
N PRO A 159 20.36 -10.16 -13.92
CA PRO A 159 20.52 -11.51 -13.43
C PRO A 159 20.20 -12.55 -14.51
N ILE A 160 21.11 -13.50 -14.69
CA ILE A 160 20.93 -14.68 -15.54
C ILE A 160 19.77 -15.51 -14.95
N PHE A 161 18.81 -15.88 -15.79
CA PHE A 161 17.55 -16.50 -15.35
C PHE A 161 17.70 -18.01 -15.15
N ASP A 162 17.11 -18.51 -14.07
CA ASP A 162 17.07 -19.94 -13.74
C ASP A 162 16.00 -20.67 -14.58
N ASN A 163 16.38 -21.71 -15.32
CA ASN A 163 15.53 -22.41 -16.29
C ASN A 163 14.55 -23.41 -15.64
N ASP A 164 14.76 -23.78 -14.38
CA ASP A 164 14.01 -24.86 -13.73
C ASP A 164 12.62 -24.46 -13.20
N LEU A 165 12.33 -23.15 -13.06
CA LEU A 165 11.07 -22.62 -12.49
C LEU A 165 9.80 -22.98 -13.27
N PHE A 166 9.90 -23.27 -14.58
CA PHE A 166 8.74 -23.59 -15.44
C PHE A 166 8.72 -25.04 -15.90
N ASN A 167 9.54 -25.91 -15.31
CA ASN A 167 9.72 -27.31 -15.73
C ASN A 167 8.59 -28.26 -15.23
N THR A 168 7.40 -27.74 -14.94
CA THR A 168 6.28 -28.52 -14.42
C THR A 168 5.54 -29.26 -15.55
N LYS A 169 5.53 -30.59 -15.46
CA LYS A 169 4.99 -31.54 -16.44
C LYS A 169 3.48 -31.48 -16.68
N SER A 170 2.74 -30.56 -16.06
CA SER A 170 1.28 -30.48 -16.19
C SER A 170 0.84 -29.02 -16.20
N THR A 171 0.29 -28.58 -17.33
CA THR A 171 -0.49 -27.34 -17.42
C THR A 171 -1.84 -27.69 -18.01
N SER A 172 -2.67 -28.35 -17.21
CA SER A 172 -4.09 -28.44 -17.52
C SER A 172 -4.65 -27.02 -17.56
N GLN A 173 -5.15 -26.59 -18.71
CA GLN A 173 -6.00 -25.41 -18.80
C GLN A 173 -7.31 -25.72 -18.10
N TYR A 174 -7.85 -24.77 -17.35
CA TYR A 174 -9.05 -24.94 -16.56
C TYR A 174 -10.16 -24.08 -17.15
N ASN A 175 -11.42 -24.51 -17.01
CA ASN A 175 -12.53 -23.65 -17.42
C ASN A 175 -12.77 -22.58 -16.34
N ARG A 176 -12.73 -23.01 -15.07
CA ARG A 176 -13.11 -22.19 -13.92
C ARG A 176 -12.09 -22.29 -12.81
N GLY A 177 -11.50 -21.15 -12.45
CA GLY A 177 -10.51 -21.05 -11.39
C GLY A 177 -10.94 -20.17 -10.23
N VAL A 178 -10.30 -20.35 -9.08
CA VAL A 178 -10.44 -19.47 -7.92
C VAL A 178 -9.08 -19.05 -7.40
N LEU A 179 -8.98 -17.81 -6.92
CA LEU A 179 -7.82 -17.29 -6.22
C LEU A 179 -8.25 -16.32 -5.12
N GLY A 180 -7.37 -16.09 -4.16
CA GLY A 180 -7.62 -15.20 -3.02
C GLY A 180 -6.41 -14.34 -2.71
N GLY A 181 -6.66 -13.14 -2.20
CA GLY A 181 -5.59 -12.22 -1.83
C GLY A 181 -6.09 -10.94 -1.20
N THR A 182 -5.19 -10.17 -0.61
CA THR A 182 -5.55 -8.86 -0.06
C THR A 182 -5.77 -7.82 -1.16
N PHE A 183 -5.05 -7.92 -2.28
CA PHE A 183 -5.20 -7.04 -3.46
C PHE A 183 -5.22 -5.53 -3.12
N ASP A 184 -4.52 -5.15 -2.07
CA ASP A 184 -4.34 -3.75 -1.68
C ASP A 184 -3.24 -3.14 -2.54
N ARG A 185 -3.62 -2.13 -3.34
CA ARG A 185 -2.77 -1.45 -4.34
C ARG A 185 -2.02 -2.44 -5.24
N LEU A 186 -2.61 -2.79 -6.38
CA LEU A 186 -2.06 -3.80 -7.30
C LEU A 186 -0.61 -3.51 -7.71
N HIS A 187 0.32 -4.33 -7.21
CA HIS A 187 1.73 -4.36 -7.62
C HIS A 187 2.01 -5.55 -8.53
N ASN A 188 3.23 -5.65 -9.08
CA ASN A 188 3.60 -6.70 -10.03
C ASN A 188 3.38 -8.13 -9.54
N GLY A 189 3.42 -8.37 -8.22
CA GLY A 189 3.08 -9.67 -7.64
C GLY A 189 1.61 -10.03 -7.83
N HIS A 190 0.70 -9.10 -7.54
CA HIS A 190 -0.72 -9.27 -7.85
C HIS A 190 -0.96 -9.34 -9.35
N LYS A 191 -0.31 -8.48 -10.13
CA LYS A 191 -0.47 -8.47 -11.60
C LYS A 191 -0.02 -9.79 -12.21
N LEU A 192 1.10 -10.37 -11.78
CA LEU A 192 1.54 -11.69 -12.21
C LEU A 192 0.50 -12.75 -11.83
N LEU A 193 0.08 -12.81 -10.56
CA LEU A 193 -0.93 -13.76 -10.09
C LEU A 193 -2.22 -13.67 -10.92
N LEU A 194 -2.73 -12.46 -11.13
CA LEU A 194 -3.96 -12.22 -11.89
C LEU A 194 -3.77 -12.52 -13.38
N THR A 195 -2.63 -12.16 -13.98
CA THR A 195 -2.36 -12.40 -15.41
C THR A 195 -2.16 -13.88 -15.70
N GLU A 196 -1.42 -14.61 -14.88
CA GLU A 196 -1.29 -16.07 -14.99
C GLU A 196 -2.63 -16.77 -14.73
N SER A 197 -3.41 -16.32 -13.75
CA SER A 197 -4.77 -16.86 -13.51
C SER A 197 -5.68 -16.62 -14.70
N ALA A 198 -5.61 -15.42 -15.29
CA ALA A 198 -6.33 -15.07 -16.50
C ALA A 198 -5.82 -15.82 -17.72
N LEU A 199 -4.60 -16.37 -17.72
CA LEU A 199 -4.10 -17.23 -18.80
C LEU A 199 -4.55 -18.69 -18.64
N LEU A 200 -4.63 -19.19 -17.40
CA LEU A 200 -4.95 -20.57 -17.09
C LEU A 200 -6.44 -20.92 -17.19
N CYS A 201 -7.33 -19.93 -17.15
CA CYS A 201 -8.78 -20.11 -17.05
C CYS A 201 -9.51 -19.58 -18.29
N ASP A 202 -10.37 -20.39 -18.92
CA ASP A 202 -11.04 -20.01 -20.17
C ASP A 202 -12.42 -19.37 -20.03
N GLU A 203 -13.20 -19.75 -19.01
CA GLU A 203 -14.57 -19.27 -18.86
C GLU A 203 -14.69 -18.24 -17.73
N LYS A 204 -14.16 -18.58 -16.55
CA LYS A 204 -14.43 -17.82 -15.32
C LYS A 204 -13.27 -17.86 -14.33
N ILE A 205 -13.03 -16.73 -13.67
CA ILE A 205 -12.27 -16.69 -12.43
C ILE A 205 -13.09 -16.09 -11.28
N VAL A 206 -12.99 -16.72 -10.12
CA VAL A 206 -13.53 -16.22 -8.85
C VAL A 206 -12.37 -15.65 -8.03
N ILE A 207 -12.49 -14.40 -7.59
CA ILE A 207 -11.42 -13.71 -6.87
C ILE A 207 -11.94 -13.29 -5.49
N GLY A 208 -11.46 -13.98 -4.46
CA GLY A 208 -11.70 -13.60 -3.07
C GLY A 208 -10.79 -12.45 -2.66
N VAL A 209 -11.39 -11.31 -2.29
CA VAL A 209 -10.66 -10.12 -1.85
C VAL A 209 -10.78 -10.00 -0.33
N THR A 210 -9.66 -10.10 0.38
CA THR A 210 -9.64 -10.14 1.85
C THR A 210 -10.35 -8.93 2.48
N ASP A 211 -11.23 -9.15 3.45
CA ASP A 211 -11.89 -8.10 4.22
C ASP A 211 -12.08 -8.49 5.71
N GLY A 212 -12.78 -7.66 6.47
CA GLY A 212 -13.25 -7.99 7.81
C GLY A 212 -12.13 -8.38 8.77
N VAL A 213 -12.28 -9.54 9.43
CA VAL A 213 -11.33 -10.05 10.43
C VAL A 213 -9.94 -10.36 9.84
N MET A 214 -9.86 -10.70 8.56
CA MET A 214 -8.59 -11.02 7.91
C MET A 214 -7.75 -9.77 7.65
N ILE A 215 -8.38 -8.59 7.45
CA ILE A 215 -7.67 -7.31 7.34
C ILE A 215 -7.26 -6.77 8.71
N LYS A 216 -8.13 -6.87 9.73
CA LYS A 216 -7.85 -6.34 11.08
C LYS A 216 -6.55 -6.87 11.71
N ASN A 217 -6.11 -8.05 11.31
CA ASN A 217 -4.87 -8.67 11.79
C ASN A 217 -3.61 -8.25 11.00
N LYS A 218 -3.75 -7.52 9.89
CA LYS A 218 -2.61 -7.07 9.09
C LYS A 218 -1.93 -5.86 9.74
N VAL A 219 -0.62 -5.79 9.59
CA VAL A 219 0.15 -4.59 9.96
C VAL A 219 -0.28 -3.44 9.04
N LEU A 220 -0.57 -2.28 9.63
CA LEU A 220 -1.14 -1.10 8.94
C LEU A 220 -2.51 -1.37 8.29
N ALA A 221 -3.38 -2.14 8.95
CA ALA A 221 -4.73 -2.44 8.48
C ALA A 221 -5.55 -1.18 8.15
N GLU A 222 -5.32 -0.10 8.89
CA GLU A 222 -5.95 1.21 8.69
C GLU A 222 -5.55 1.90 7.37
N VAL A 223 -4.45 1.48 6.74
CA VAL A 223 -3.94 2.04 5.48
C VAL A 223 -4.46 1.26 4.26
N VAL A 224 -5.07 0.10 4.47
CA VAL A 224 -5.62 -0.75 3.42
C VAL A 224 -6.75 -0.01 2.71
N GLU A 225 -6.76 -0.05 1.37
CA GLU A 225 -7.84 0.55 0.58
C GLU A 225 -9.21 -0.06 0.91
N PRO A 226 -10.30 0.71 0.83
CA PRO A 226 -11.65 0.17 0.98
C PRO A 226 -11.89 -1.06 0.08
N ILE A 227 -12.66 -2.03 0.59
CA ILE A 227 -12.93 -3.29 -0.11
C ILE A 227 -13.50 -3.08 -1.52
N ASN A 228 -14.42 -2.13 -1.68
CA ASN A 228 -15.03 -1.81 -2.96
C ASN A 228 -14.01 -1.29 -3.98
N ASP A 229 -13.07 -0.45 -3.56
CA ASP A 229 -12.02 0.10 -4.42
C ASP A 229 -11.06 -1.02 -4.85
N ARG A 230 -10.64 -1.88 -3.92
CA ARG A 230 -9.78 -3.03 -4.22
C ARG A 230 -10.44 -3.99 -5.20
N MET A 231 -11.72 -4.33 -4.98
CA MET A 231 -12.48 -5.19 -5.88
C MET A 231 -12.66 -4.54 -7.26
N SER A 232 -12.96 -3.25 -7.32
CA SER A 232 -13.07 -2.50 -8.57
C SER A 232 -11.75 -2.49 -9.35
N ASN A 233 -10.62 -2.25 -8.65
CA ASN A 233 -9.28 -2.26 -9.23
C ASN A 233 -8.91 -3.65 -9.78
N VAL A 234 -9.22 -4.73 -9.05
CA VAL A 234 -9.01 -6.11 -9.50
C VAL A 234 -9.82 -6.40 -10.76
N ARG A 235 -11.12 -6.11 -10.76
CA ARG A 235 -11.99 -6.33 -11.94
C ARG A 235 -11.49 -5.54 -13.14
N SER A 236 -11.26 -4.23 -12.96
CA SER A 236 -10.78 -3.36 -14.02
C SER A 236 -9.44 -3.82 -14.61
N PHE A 237 -8.55 -4.36 -13.78
CA PHE A 237 -7.29 -4.94 -14.26
C PHE A 237 -7.52 -6.20 -15.09
N VAL A 238 -8.35 -7.15 -14.63
CA VAL A 238 -8.62 -8.38 -15.37
C VAL A 238 -9.38 -8.10 -16.67
N ASP A 239 -10.40 -7.23 -16.62
CA ASP A 239 -11.17 -6.80 -17.79
C ASP A 239 -10.28 -6.13 -18.84
N LEU A 240 -9.24 -5.42 -18.43
CA LEU A 240 -8.24 -4.86 -19.33
C LEU A 240 -7.39 -5.95 -20.01
N ILE A 241 -6.86 -6.89 -19.24
CA ILE A 241 -5.92 -7.88 -19.78
C ILE A 241 -6.60 -9.01 -20.55
N ARG A 242 -7.80 -9.44 -20.16
CA ARG A 242 -8.59 -10.50 -20.82
C ARG A 242 -10.10 -10.17 -20.72
N PRO A 243 -10.62 -9.27 -21.59
CA PRO A 243 -12.02 -8.83 -21.55
C PRO A 243 -13.06 -9.94 -21.77
N SER A 244 -12.63 -11.06 -22.33
CA SER A 244 -13.44 -12.25 -22.60
C SER A 244 -13.72 -13.11 -21.38
N LEU A 245 -12.88 -13.01 -20.34
CA LEU A 245 -12.94 -13.84 -19.16
C LEU A 245 -14.00 -13.30 -18.19
N TYR A 246 -14.92 -14.15 -17.73
CA TYR A 246 -15.88 -13.73 -16.73
C TYR A 246 -15.23 -13.64 -15.34
N VAL A 247 -15.33 -12.47 -14.70
CA VAL A 247 -14.72 -12.20 -13.40
C VAL A 247 -15.78 -12.03 -12.32
N HIS A 248 -15.75 -12.89 -11.31
CA HIS A 248 -16.54 -12.74 -10.08
C HIS A 248 -15.62 -12.36 -8.92
N CYS A 249 -15.69 -11.13 -8.43
CA CYS A 249 -14.98 -10.75 -7.20
C CYS A 249 -15.94 -10.70 -6.02
N GLU A 250 -15.48 -11.17 -4.86
CA GLU A 250 -16.27 -11.22 -3.63
C GLU A 250 -15.38 -10.94 -2.41
N PRO A 251 -15.87 -10.19 -1.39
CA PRO A 251 -15.14 -10.06 -0.14
C PRO A 251 -15.03 -11.42 0.58
N ILE A 252 -13.87 -11.70 1.18
CA ILE A 252 -13.68 -12.90 2.00
C ILE A 252 -13.22 -12.53 3.42
N GLU A 253 -13.87 -13.12 4.42
CA GLU A 253 -13.53 -12.96 5.83
C GLU A 253 -12.90 -14.22 6.43
N ASP A 254 -12.76 -15.28 5.64
CA ASP A 254 -12.06 -16.51 5.95
C ASP A 254 -11.22 -16.99 4.75
N PRO A 255 -10.23 -17.89 4.96
CA PRO A 255 -9.37 -18.37 3.88
C PRO A 255 -10.07 -19.15 2.75
N CYS A 256 -11.24 -19.74 3.02
CA CYS A 256 -11.95 -20.58 2.06
C CYS A 256 -12.89 -19.75 1.18
N GLY A 257 -13.65 -18.83 1.77
CA GLY A 257 -14.58 -17.95 1.08
C GLY A 257 -15.53 -18.72 0.13
N PRO A 258 -15.82 -18.20 -1.08
CA PRO A 258 -16.78 -18.84 -1.99
C PRO A 258 -16.30 -20.19 -2.55
N SER A 259 -15.00 -20.51 -2.41
CA SER A 259 -14.47 -21.79 -2.91
C SER A 259 -14.98 -22.99 -2.11
N ALA A 260 -15.47 -22.80 -0.88
CA ALA A 260 -16.06 -23.87 -0.08
C ALA A 260 -17.46 -24.31 -0.54
N THR A 261 -18.16 -23.48 -1.32
CA THR A 261 -19.56 -23.70 -1.70
C THR A 261 -19.78 -23.79 -3.21
N MET A 262 -18.86 -23.25 -4.02
CA MET A 262 -18.97 -23.27 -5.48
C MET A 262 -18.48 -24.60 -6.08
N ALA A 263 -19.42 -25.46 -6.47
CA ALA A 263 -19.16 -26.78 -7.03
C ALA A 263 -18.56 -26.75 -8.46
N ASP A 264 -18.76 -25.68 -9.23
CA ASP A 264 -18.36 -25.56 -10.64
C ASP A 264 -16.87 -25.22 -10.85
N LEU A 265 -16.13 -24.96 -9.78
CA LEU A 265 -14.70 -24.64 -9.82
C LEU A 265 -13.83 -25.88 -10.12
N ASN A 266 -12.75 -25.71 -10.88
CA ASN A 266 -11.86 -26.80 -11.30
C ASN A 266 -10.42 -26.67 -10.77
N CYS A 267 -9.96 -25.44 -10.52
CA CYS A 267 -8.64 -25.19 -9.96
C CYS A 267 -8.63 -24.06 -8.92
N ILE A 268 -7.61 -24.10 -8.07
CA ILE A 268 -7.23 -22.99 -7.20
C ILE A 268 -5.82 -22.53 -7.57
N ILE A 269 -5.68 -21.23 -7.81
CA ILE A 269 -4.41 -20.61 -8.16
C ILE A 269 -3.87 -19.86 -6.93
N VAL A 270 -2.66 -20.21 -6.53
CA VAL A 270 -1.98 -19.67 -5.36
C VAL A 270 -0.55 -19.26 -5.71
N THR A 271 0.05 -18.47 -4.84
CA THR A 271 1.49 -18.22 -4.86
C THR A 271 2.20 -19.24 -3.95
N ASP A 272 3.52 -19.35 -4.04
CA ASP A 272 4.30 -20.20 -3.11
C ASP A 272 3.95 -19.93 -1.63
N GLU A 273 3.68 -18.68 -1.25
CA GLU A 273 3.34 -18.28 0.13
C GLU A 273 1.95 -18.76 0.57
N THR A 274 1.01 -18.89 -0.37
CA THR A 274 -0.39 -19.21 -0.07
C THR A 274 -0.75 -20.66 -0.39
N GLN A 275 0.25 -21.52 -0.63
CA GLN A 275 0.04 -22.93 -0.93
C GLN A 275 -0.68 -23.69 0.19
N GLU A 276 -0.37 -23.41 1.46
CA GLU A 276 -1.08 -24.00 2.61
C GLU A 276 -2.58 -23.66 2.59
N GLY A 277 -2.94 -22.45 2.11
CA GLY A 277 -4.32 -22.04 1.96
C GLY A 277 -5.09 -22.92 0.96
N ALA A 278 -4.44 -23.39 -0.10
CA ALA A 278 -5.06 -24.33 -1.03
C ALA A 278 -5.34 -25.70 -0.40
N SER A 279 -4.45 -26.17 0.47
CA SER A 279 -4.69 -27.39 1.25
C SER A 279 -5.89 -27.24 2.18
N GLN A 280 -6.02 -26.08 2.85
CA GLN A 280 -7.17 -25.78 3.71
C GLN A 280 -8.49 -25.75 2.90
N VAL A 281 -8.50 -25.08 1.75
CA VAL A 281 -9.66 -25.03 0.84
C VAL A 281 -10.08 -26.45 0.42
N ASN A 282 -9.13 -27.28 -0.01
CA ASN A 282 -9.45 -28.63 -0.47
C ASN A 282 -9.97 -29.53 0.66
N LYS A 283 -9.49 -29.35 1.89
CA LYS A 283 -10.03 -30.02 3.07
C LYS A 283 -11.49 -29.60 3.32
N GLU A 284 -11.76 -28.30 3.37
CA GLU A 284 -13.10 -27.74 3.58
C GLU A 284 -14.08 -28.20 2.47
N ARG A 285 -13.62 -28.22 1.21
CA ARG A 285 -14.43 -28.72 0.09
C ARG A 285 -14.81 -30.19 0.26
N GLN A 286 -13.88 -31.04 0.70
CA GLN A 286 -14.19 -32.45 0.96
C GLN A 286 -15.20 -32.63 2.09
N GLU A 287 -15.06 -31.85 3.17
CA GLU A 287 -16.00 -31.85 4.30
C GLU A 287 -17.41 -31.40 3.84
N ASN A 288 -17.48 -30.49 2.86
CA ASN A 288 -18.73 -30.04 2.23
C ASN A 288 -19.20 -30.92 1.04
N GLY A 289 -18.58 -32.08 0.80
CA GLY A 289 -18.98 -33.01 -0.26
C GLY A 289 -18.67 -32.56 -1.69
N LEU A 290 -17.76 -31.59 -1.86
CA LEU A 290 -17.32 -31.08 -3.16
C LEU A 290 -16.03 -31.76 -3.64
N SER A 291 -15.80 -31.74 -4.95
CA SER A 291 -14.55 -32.20 -5.56
C SER A 291 -13.38 -31.31 -5.17
N GLN A 292 -12.20 -31.89 -4.98
CA GLN A 292 -10.97 -31.13 -4.78
C GLN A 292 -10.61 -30.33 -6.03
N LEU A 293 -10.05 -29.15 -5.81
CA LEU A 293 -9.51 -28.27 -6.85
C LEU A 293 -8.08 -28.69 -7.18
N ALA A 294 -7.76 -28.70 -8.47
CA ALA A 294 -6.36 -28.79 -8.89
C ALA A 294 -5.60 -27.55 -8.40
N VAL A 295 -4.48 -27.76 -7.71
CA VAL A 295 -3.68 -26.67 -7.15
C VAL A 295 -2.63 -26.22 -8.16
N HIS A 296 -2.68 -24.95 -8.55
CA HIS A 296 -1.68 -24.33 -9.41
C HIS A 296 -0.87 -23.29 -8.63
N VAL A 297 0.45 -23.49 -8.54
CA VAL A 297 1.34 -22.61 -7.77
C VAL A 297 2.12 -21.71 -8.73
N ILE A 298 2.06 -20.40 -8.49
CA ILE A 298 2.81 -19.39 -9.23
C ILE A 298 4.01 -18.93 -8.40
N PRO A 299 5.21 -18.88 -9.01
CA PRO A 299 6.41 -18.40 -8.34
C PRO A 299 6.28 -16.96 -7.83
N MET A 300 6.82 -16.68 -6.66
CA MET A 300 6.87 -15.32 -6.14
C MET A 300 7.82 -14.41 -6.95
N VAL A 301 7.44 -13.13 -7.05
CA VAL A 301 8.32 -12.06 -7.57
C VAL A 301 9.13 -11.47 -6.39
N PRO A 302 10.46 -11.67 -6.34
CA PRO A 302 11.31 -11.02 -5.34
C PRO A 302 11.35 -9.51 -5.59
N ALA A 303 11.51 -8.70 -4.53
CA ALA A 303 11.82 -7.28 -4.69
C ALA A 303 13.33 -7.09 -4.99
N GLU A 304 13.71 -6.06 -5.74
CA GLU A 304 15.13 -5.67 -5.90
C GLU A 304 15.72 -5.18 -4.55
N ASN A 305 16.74 -5.90 -4.08
CA ASN A 305 17.67 -5.74 -2.94
C ASN A 305 17.47 -4.71 -1.80
N ASP A 306 17.76 -5.22 -0.58
CA ASP A 306 18.23 -4.57 0.65
C ASP A 306 17.30 -3.60 1.39
N ASN A 307 16.14 -4.10 1.79
CA ASN A 307 15.64 -3.68 3.10
C ASN A 307 16.48 -4.39 4.18
N GLN A 308 17.26 -3.64 4.96
CA GLN A 308 17.97 -4.09 6.19
C GLN A 308 17.06 -4.78 7.24
N ASP A 309 15.79 -5.00 6.92
CA ASP A 309 14.73 -5.54 7.75
C ASP A 309 14.30 -6.97 7.34
N GLY A 310 14.96 -7.60 6.36
CA GLY A 310 14.74 -9.01 6.00
C GLY A 310 13.48 -9.31 5.18
N ASP A 311 12.69 -8.30 4.80
CA ASP A 311 11.51 -8.45 3.94
C ASP A 311 11.83 -8.06 2.50
N ASN A 312 12.52 -8.96 1.78
CA ASN A 312 12.91 -8.80 0.37
C ASN A 312 11.76 -9.10 -0.62
N LYS A 313 10.50 -8.89 -0.20
CA LYS A 313 9.30 -9.28 -0.95
C LYS A 313 8.51 -8.07 -1.43
N LEU A 314 8.09 -8.09 -2.70
CA LEU A 314 7.11 -7.14 -3.21
C LEU A 314 5.72 -7.55 -2.73
N SER A 315 5.24 -6.92 -1.65
CA SER A 315 3.98 -7.27 -0.99
C SER A 315 3.11 -6.03 -0.73
N SER A 316 1.79 -6.21 -0.55
CA SER A 316 0.91 -5.12 -0.11
C SER A 316 1.39 -4.47 1.19
N THR A 317 2.00 -5.25 2.09
CA THR A 317 2.58 -4.72 3.33
C THR A 317 3.70 -3.70 3.03
N SER A 318 4.58 -3.99 2.06
CA SER A 318 5.65 -3.07 1.66
C SER A 318 5.09 -1.75 1.09
N LEU A 319 4.01 -1.79 0.32
CA LEU A 319 3.35 -0.57 -0.19
C LEU A 319 2.72 0.27 0.92
N ARG A 320 2.10 -0.37 1.91
CA ARG A 320 1.60 0.35 3.10
C ARG A 320 2.73 1.00 3.87
N ARG A 321 3.90 0.35 3.96
CA ARG A 321 5.09 0.93 4.61
C ARG A 321 5.57 2.20 3.91
N GLN A 322 5.51 2.25 2.58
CA GLN A 322 5.88 3.45 1.80
C GLN A 322 4.94 4.64 2.06
N ARG A 323 3.75 4.41 2.64
CA ARG A 323 2.84 5.49 3.08
C ARG A 323 3.26 6.13 4.40
N LEU A 324 4.21 5.54 5.13
CA LEU A 324 4.63 6.06 6.43
C LEU A 324 5.58 7.25 6.24
N GLY A 325 5.40 8.27 7.06
CA GLY A 325 6.22 9.48 7.06
C GLY A 325 5.93 10.46 5.92
N ILE A 326 5.12 10.11 4.92
CA ILE A 326 4.71 11.03 3.86
C ILE A 326 3.40 11.74 4.22
N LEU A 327 3.15 12.87 3.56
CA LEU A 327 1.90 13.61 3.69
C LEU A 327 0.76 12.81 3.04
N LEU A 328 -0.19 12.35 3.86
CA LEU A 328 -1.37 11.59 3.43
C LEU A 328 -2.50 12.51 2.95
N LYS A 329 -2.63 13.68 3.57
CA LYS A 329 -3.65 14.69 3.27
C LYS A 329 -3.11 16.10 3.56
N PRO A 330 -3.64 17.14 2.92
CA PRO A 330 -3.19 18.52 3.13
C PRO A 330 -3.22 18.93 4.61
N PRO A 331 -2.30 19.83 5.05
CA PRO A 331 -2.34 20.40 6.40
C PRO A 331 -3.70 21.01 6.73
N LEU A 332 -4.08 20.97 8.01
CA LEU A 332 -5.29 21.61 8.51
C LEU A 332 -5.20 23.14 8.41
N LYS A 333 -3.99 23.68 8.58
CA LYS A 333 -3.69 25.12 8.49
C LYS A 333 -2.38 25.31 7.73
N SER A 334 -2.34 26.29 6.86
CA SER A 334 -1.12 26.67 6.13
C SER A 334 -0.03 27.16 7.08
N ALA A 335 1.23 27.10 6.64
CA ALA A 335 2.32 27.71 7.37
C ALA A 335 2.23 29.25 7.25
N GLU A 336 2.44 29.96 8.36
CA GLU A 336 2.45 31.42 8.42
C GLU A 336 3.78 31.89 9.03
N SER A 337 4.34 32.99 8.53
CA SER A 337 5.66 33.48 8.99
C SER A 337 5.63 34.10 10.39
N ASN A 338 4.45 34.54 10.86
CA ASN A 338 4.27 35.19 12.16
C ASN A 338 3.84 34.23 13.28
N GLN A 339 3.80 32.92 13.02
CA GLN A 339 3.40 31.89 13.97
C GLN A 339 4.30 30.65 13.83
N PRO A 340 4.45 29.84 14.89
CA PRO A 340 5.16 28.56 14.76
C PRO A 340 4.30 27.56 13.97
N TYR A 341 4.97 26.65 13.26
CA TYR A 341 4.31 25.47 12.70
C TYR A 341 4.12 24.41 13.79
N VAL A 342 2.88 24.05 14.07
CA VAL A 342 2.50 23.18 15.19
C VAL A 342 2.06 21.80 14.69
N ILE A 343 2.73 20.76 15.16
CA ILE A 343 2.43 19.35 14.87
C ILE A 343 1.73 18.74 16.09
N GLY A 344 0.53 18.20 15.92
CA GLY A 344 -0.12 17.36 16.92
C GLY A 344 0.37 15.92 16.82
N LEU A 345 1.20 15.47 17.75
CA LEU A 345 1.64 14.08 17.83
C LEU A 345 0.69 13.29 18.74
N THR A 346 -0.02 12.33 18.16
CA THR A 346 -0.98 11.47 18.88
C THR A 346 -0.83 10.00 18.49
N GLY A 347 -1.61 9.12 19.13
CA GLY A 347 -1.46 7.67 19.02
C GLY A 347 -1.83 6.93 20.30
N GLY A 348 -2.33 5.70 20.14
CA GLY A 348 -2.85 4.87 21.21
C GLY A 348 -1.79 4.45 22.24
N ILE A 349 -2.23 3.79 23.31
CA ILE A 349 -1.33 3.24 24.33
C ILE A 349 -0.31 2.28 23.71
N GLY A 350 0.95 2.34 24.17
CA GLY A 350 2.03 1.48 23.66
C GLY A 350 2.59 1.84 22.27
N SER A 351 1.99 2.79 21.55
CA SER A 351 2.36 3.19 20.18
C SER A 351 3.75 3.81 20.01
N GLY A 352 4.46 4.14 21.10
CA GLY A 352 5.82 4.66 21.04
C GLY A 352 5.94 6.16 20.71
N LYS A 353 4.87 6.96 20.88
CA LYS A 353 4.91 8.44 20.70
C LYS A 353 6.12 9.12 21.32
N SER A 354 6.46 8.77 22.56
CA SER A 354 7.59 9.40 23.27
C SER A 354 8.95 9.13 22.60
N SER A 355 9.09 8.03 21.85
CA SER A 355 10.28 7.77 21.04
C SER A 355 10.34 8.71 19.83
N ILE A 356 9.21 8.87 19.13
CA ILE A 356 9.06 9.82 18.02
C ILE A 356 9.31 11.26 18.49
N ALA A 357 8.69 11.68 19.60
CA ALA A 357 8.86 13.02 20.17
C ALA A 357 10.32 13.33 20.49
N ARG A 358 11.04 12.39 21.13
CA ARG A 358 12.47 12.54 21.43
C ARG A 358 13.32 12.68 20.17
N ARG A 359 12.97 11.96 19.10
CA ARG A 359 13.66 12.08 17.83
C ARG A 359 13.39 13.43 17.15
N LEU A 360 12.15 13.90 17.16
CA LEU A 360 11.80 15.24 16.65
C LEU A 360 12.48 16.36 17.43
N GLU A 361 12.62 16.21 18.75
CA GLU A 361 13.36 17.15 19.59
C GLU A 361 14.83 17.27 19.16
N LYS A 362 15.50 16.12 18.91
CA LYS A 362 16.87 16.09 18.39
C LYS A 362 17.02 16.72 17.00
N LEU A 363 15.95 16.72 16.20
CA LEU A 363 15.92 17.35 14.88
C LEU A 363 15.62 18.87 14.94
N GLY A 364 15.34 19.40 16.14
CA GLY A 364 15.20 20.83 16.38
C GLY A 364 13.79 21.29 16.78
N ALA A 365 12.80 20.39 16.81
CA ALA A 365 11.46 20.73 17.26
C ALA A 365 11.42 21.02 18.78
N ALA A 366 10.61 21.99 19.20
CA ALA A 366 10.28 22.12 20.62
C ALA A 366 9.12 21.18 20.98
N ILE A 367 9.24 20.42 22.07
CA ILE A 367 8.21 19.47 22.49
C ILE A 367 7.40 20.04 23.66
N ILE A 368 6.08 20.04 23.51
CA ILE A 368 5.10 20.33 24.55
C ILE A 368 4.40 19.00 24.87
N ASN A 369 4.67 18.42 26.03
CA ASN A 369 3.99 17.20 26.47
C ASN A 369 2.70 17.57 27.23
N CYS A 370 1.56 17.48 26.56
CA CYS A 370 0.26 17.89 27.09
C CYS A 370 -0.18 17.04 28.29
N ASP A 371 0.23 15.76 28.35
CA ASP A 371 -0.09 14.88 29.49
C ASP A 371 0.59 15.39 30.78
N LYS A 372 1.84 15.87 30.69
CA LYS A 372 2.56 16.50 31.81
C LYS A 372 1.97 17.87 32.17
N LEU A 373 1.63 18.68 31.17
CA LEU A 373 0.96 19.98 31.38
C LEU A 373 -0.38 19.82 32.09
N GLY A 374 -1.11 18.73 31.85
CA GLY A 374 -2.32 18.36 32.58
C GLY A 374 -2.14 18.46 34.10
N HIS A 375 -1.03 17.93 34.63
CA HIS A 375 -0.75 17.99 36.06
C HIS A 375 -0.51 19.41 36.59
N GLU A 376 -0.08 20.32 35.73
CA GLU A 376 0.16 21.71 36.10
C GLU A 376 -1.15 22.50 36.19
N THR A 377 -2.17 22.12 35.42
CA THR A 377 -3.45 22.85 35.37
C THR A 377 -4.19 22.88 36.70
N TYR A 378 -4.03 21.84 37.52
CA TYR A 378 -4.72 21.68 38.80
C TYR A 378 -3.77 21.68 40.00
N LYS A 379 -2.65 22.40 39.90
CA LYS A 379 -1.83 22.72 41.07
C LYS A 379 -2.68 23.43 42.14
N VAL A 380 -2.23 23.34 43.39
CA VAL A 380 -2.91 23.95 44.54
C VAL A 380 -3.25 25.41 44.24
N ASP A 381 -4.44 25.83 44.66
CA ASP A 381 -5.03 27.17 44.50
C ASP A 381 -5.42 27.64 43.09
N THR A 382 -5.18 26.83 42.06
CA THR A 382 -5.70 27.10 40.71
C THR A 382 -7.23 26.99 40.65
N ASP A 383 -7.86 27.65 39.67
CA ASP A 383 -9.31 27.55 39.49
C ASP A 383 -9.77 26.15 39.08
N VAL A 384 -8.93 25.42 38.33
CA VAL A 384 -9.16 24.02 37.95
C VAL A 384 -9.13 23.13 39.19
N TYR A 385 -8.17 23.33 40.09
CA TYR A 385 -8.07 22.61 41.37
C TYR A 385 -9.36 22.77 42.20
N LYS A 386 -9.85 24.01 42.34
CA LYS A 386 -11.11 24.29 43.07
C LYS A 386 -12.31 23.58 42.41
N LYS A 387 -12.44 23.67 41.08
CA LYS A 387 -13.51 23.00 40.32
C LYS A 387 -13.48 21.48 40.47
N ILE A 388 -12.29 20.88 40.45
CA ILE A 388 -12.12 19.43 40.66
C ILE A 388 -12.59 19.05 42.07
N ILE A 389 -12.21 19.78 43.11
CA ILE A 389 -12.66 19.50 44.48
C ILE A 389 -14.17 19.66 44.62
N THR A 390 -14.75 20.73 44.06
CA THR A 390 -16.21 20.93 44.10
C THR A 390 -16.96 19.78 43.41
N THR A 391 -16.37 19.18 42.38
CA THR A 391 -17.02 18.12 41.59
C THR A 391 -16.85 16.74 42.21
N PHE A 392 -15.66 16.42 42.73
CA PHE A 392 -15.28 15.07 43.14
C PHE A 392 -15.11 14.91 44.66
N GLY A 393 -15.28 15.99 45.43
CA GLY A 393 -15.19 16.03 46.89
C GLY A 393 -13.79 16.33 47.42
N GLU A 394 -13.66 16.55 48.74
CA GLU A 394 -12.36 16.82 49.39
C GLU A 394 -11.53 15.56 49.62
N GLU A 395 -12.12 14.37 49.53
CA GLU A 395 -11.46 13.08 49.73
C GLU A 395 -10.37 12.76 48.69
N ILE A 396 -10.35 13.48 47.57
CA ILE A 396 -9.29 13.38 46.56
C ILE A 396 -8.10 14.30 46.87
N VAL A 397 -8.13 15.07 47.95
CA VAL A 397 -7.06 16.00 48.34
C VAL A 397 -6.17 15.34 49.37
N ASN A 398 -4.86 15.35 49.13
CA ASN A 398 -3.88 14.87 50.09
C ASN A 398 -3.91 15.76 51.35
N PRO A 399 -4.03 15.19 52.56
CA PRO A 399 -4.19 15.98 53.79
C PRO A 399 -2.93 16.74 54.21
N ILE A 400 -1.76 16.38 53.67
CA ILE A 400 -0.46 16.97 54.05
C ILE A 400 -0.10 18.13 53.11
N ASP A 401 0.01 17.85 51.81
CA ASP A 401 0.50 18.82 50.82
C ASP A 401 -0.62 19.52 50.04
N ARG A 402 -1.88 19.18 50.32
CA ARG A 402 -3.08 19.69 49.65
C ARG A 402 -3.14 19.40 48.15
N SER A 403 -2.25 18.59 47.59
CA SER A 403 -2.28 18.20 46.18
C SER A 403 -3.41 17.22 45.89
N ILE A 404 -3.82 17.10 44.62
CA ILE A 404 -4.80 16.08 44.21
C ILE A 404 -4.14 14.70 44.21
N ASP A 405 -4.70 13.75 44.97
CA ASP A 405 -4.35 12.34 44.91
C ASP A 405 -4.91 11.72 43.63
N ARG A 406 -4.03 11.60 42.63
CA ARG A 406 -4.33 11.04 41.32
C ARG A 406 -4.76 9.57 41.36
N LYS A 407 -4.35 8.79 42.37
CA LYS A 407 -4.80 7.39 42.50
C LYS A 407 -6.26 7.35 42.94
N ILE A 408 -6.63 8.16 43.93
CA ILE A 408 -8.02 8.24 44.41
C ILE A 408 -8.92 8.81 43.32
N LEU A 409 -8.54 9.94 42.71
CA LEU A 409 -9.29 10.53 41.59
C LEU A 409 -9.40 9.55 40.41
N GLY A 410 -8.29 8.90 40.03
CA GLY A 410 -8.26 7.90 38.97
C GLY A 410 -9.24 6.75 39.20
N ASN A 411 -9.27 6.19 40.41
CA ASN A 411 -10.21 5.11 40.75
C ASN A 411 -11.67 5.56 40.63
N LYS A 412 -12.00 6.81 40.97
CA LYS A 412 -13.35 7.35 40.79
C LYS A 412 -13.71 7.51 39.31
N VAL A 413 -12.84 8.14 38.53
CA VAL A 413 -13.18 8.54 37.14
C VAL A 413 -13.06 7.38 36.15
N PHE A 414 -12.11 6.47 36.32
CA PHE A 414 -11.92 5.37 35.36
C PHE A 414 -12.94 4.22 35.51
N GLN A 415 -13.78 4.27 36.54
CA GLN A 415 -14.89 3.32 36.73
C GLN A 415 -16.23 3.83 36.19
N SER A 416 -16.33 5.14 35.88
CA SER A 416 -17.57 5.76 35.40
C SER A 416 -17.31 6.69 34.21
N PRO A 417 -17.86 6.37 33.02
CA PRO A 417 -17.75 7.24 31.84
C PRO A 417 -18.24 8.68 32.11
N ASP A 418 -19.29 8.85 32.91
CA ASP A 418 -19.84 10.16 33.25
C ASP A 418 -18.89 10.97 34.15
N GLU A 419 -18.25 10.32 35.11
CA GLU A 419 -17.26 10.97 35.99
C GLU A 419 -15.98 11.33 35.22
N LEU A 420 -15.54 10.45 34.31
CA LEU A 420 -14.45 10.77 33.40
C LEU A 420 -14.78 11.99 32.55
N LYS A 421 -16.00 12.05 31.99
CA LYS A 421 -16.46 13.18 31.20
C LYS A 421 -16.42 14.49 31.99
N LYS A 422 -16.92 14.50 33.24
CA LYS A 422 -16.86 15.68 34.12
C LYS A 422 -15.43 16.16 34.34
N LEU A 423 -14.50 15.24 34.60
CA LEU A 423 -13.10 15.59 34.78
C LEU A 423 -12.50 16.19 33.51
N THR A 424 -12.75 15.56 32.35
CA THR A 424 -12.22 16.02 31.07
C THR A 424 -12.81 17.37 30.66
N ASP A 425 -14.09 17.63 30.92
CA ASP A 425 -14.76 18.91 30.65
C ASP A 425 -14.13 20.06 31.46
N ILE A 426 -13.58 19.77 32.64
CA ILE A 426 -12.87 20.75 33.48
C ILE A 426 -11.42 20.93 33.03
N VAL A 427 -10.71 19.82 32.80
CA VAL A 427 -9.26 19.81 32.64
C VAL A 427 -8.82 20.11 31.21
N TRP A 428 -9.50 19.57 30.18
CA TRP A 428 -9.05 19.74 28.79
C TRP A 428 -9.02 21.20 28.31
N PRO A 429 -10.03 22.06 28.60
CA PRO A 429 -9.94 23.47 28.25
C PRO A 429 -8.76 24.17 28.92
N ALA A 430 -8.46 23.83 30.17
CA ALA A 430 -7.33 24.40 30.89
C ALA A 430 -5.98 23.96 30.30
N ILE A 431 -5.85 22.69 29.90
CA ILE A 431 -4.64 22.20 29.22
C ILE A 431 -4.43 22.93 27.90
N LEU A 432 -5.51 23.11 27.12
CA LEU A 432 -5.43 23.78 25.84
C LEU A 432 -4.98 25.25 25.99
N ASN A 433 -5.49 25.97 26.98
CA ASN A 433 -5.07 27.34 27.25
C ASN A 433 -3.59 27.41 27.64
N LEU A 434 -3.15 26.58 28.59
CA LEU A 434 -1.74 26.53 29.00
C LEU A 434 -0.82 26.09 27.85
N THR A 435 -1.32 25.23 26.95
CA THR A 435 -0.61 24.82 25.74
C THR A 435 -0.43 26.01 24.79
N LYS A 436 -1.46 26.84 24.57
CA LYS A 436 -1.36 28.05 23.74
C LYS A 436 -0.36 29.05 24.31
N GLU A 437 -0.41 29.31 25.61
CA GLU A 437 0.57 30.17 26.29
C GLU A 437 2.00 29.64 26.10
N ARG A 438 2.19 28.32 26.20
CA ARG A 438 3.49 27.68 26.00
C ARG A 438 3.97 27.74 24.55
N ILE A 439 3.07 27.61 23.58
CA ILE A 439 3.36 27.79 22.15
C ILE A 439 3.89 29.22 21.91
N GLU A 440 3.18 30.23 22.41
CA GLU A 440 3.57 31.64 22.25
C GLU A 440 4.93 31.94 22.90
N TYR A 441 5.15 31.41 24.11
CA TYR A 441 6.43 31.53 24.80
C TYR A 441 7.58 30.94 23.97
N LEU A 442 7.43 29.71 23.49
CA LEU A 442 8.47 29.04 22.70
C LEU A 442 8.71 29.74 21.36
N PHE A 443 7.66 30.29 20.75
CA PHE A 443 7.80 31.05 19.51
C PHE A 443 8.61 32.34 19.71
N LYS A 444 8.40 33.06 20.82
CA LYS A 444 9.21 34.24 21.22
C LYS A 444 10.68 33.88 21.46
N GLU A 445 10.94 32.67 21.98
CA GLU A 445 12.28 32.09 22.12
C GLU A 445 12.89 31.61 20.77
N GLY A 446 12.24 31.90 19.64
CA GLY A 446 12.73 31.59 18.30
C GLY A 446 12.39 30.18 17.80
N LYS A 447 11.58 29.40 18.54
CA LYS A 447 11.16 28.06 18.08
C LYS A 447 10.12 28.19 16.97
N ARG A 448 10.45 27.67 15.78
CA ARG A 448 9.58 27.73 14.60
C ARG A 448 8.75 26.48 14.39
N ILE A 449 9.19 25.32 14.91
CA ILE A 449 8.43 24.06 14.84
C ILE A 449 8.19 23.57 16.25
N ILE A 450 6.92 23.33 16.57
CA ILE A 450 6.48 22.89 17.90
C ILE A 450 5.67 21.59 17.75
N VAL A 451 5.92 20.62 18.62
CA VAL A 451 5.18 19.35 18.65
C VAL A 451 4.36 19.30 19.93
N LEU A 452 3.04 19.18 19.79
CA LEU A 452 2.10 18.88 20.87
C LEU A 452 1.98 17.37 21.02
N ASP A 453 2.70 16.79 21.98
CA ASP A 453 2.58 15.38 22.34
C ASP A 453 1.37 15.19 23.26
N ALA A 454 0.25 14.73 22.68
CA ALA A 454 -1.03 14.61 23.34
C ALA A 454 -1.72 13.28 22.98
N ALA A 455 -1.84 12.38 23.95
CA ALA A 455 -2.52 11.10 23.76
C ALA A 455 -4.01 11.25 23.39
N VAL A 456 -4.64 12.32 23.90
CA VAL A 456 -6.08 12.62 23.72
C VAL A 456 -6.36 13.71 22.69
N LEU A 457 -5.40 14.04 21.82
CA LEU A 457 -5.52 15.17 20.88
C LEU A 457 -6.83 15.15 20.06
N LEU A 458 -7.24 13.96 19.61
CA LEU A 458 -8.43 13.78 18.79
C LEU A 458 -9.70 13.70 19.65
N GLU A 459 -9.63 12.93 20.74
CA GLU A 459 -10.71 12.77 21.71
C GLU A 459 -11.11 14.11 22.34
N ALA A 460 -10.14 15.00 22.57
CA ALA A 460 -10.33 16.35 23.12
C ALA A 460 -10.58 17.43 22.06
N GLN A 461 -10.66 17.05 20.77
CA GLN A 461 -10.92 17.96 19.64
C GLN A 461 -9.93 19.14 19.55
N TRP A 462 -8.65 18.91 19.84
CA TRP A 462 -7.61 19.94 19.77
C TRP A 462 -7.03 20.12 18.36
N THR A 463 -7.73 19.65 17.33
CA THR A 463 -7.29 19.73 15.93
C THR A 463 -7.11 21.18 15.47
N GLU A 464 -7.86 22.12 16.05
CA GLU A 464 -7.71 23.55 15.79
C GLU A 464 -6.43 24.16 16.36
N ALA A 465 -5.71 23.47 17.24
CA ALA A 465 -4.47 23.96 17.82
C ALA A 465 -3.22 23.60 16.99
N VAL A 466 -3.39 22.89 15.87
CA VAL A 466 -2.27 22.31 15.10
C VAL A 466 -2.43 22.55 13.59
N ASN A 467 -1.30 22.63 12.90
CA ASN A 467 -1.24 22.66 11.43
C ASN A 467 -1.37 21.25 10.84
N GLU A 468 -0.78 20.25 11.50
CA GLU A 468 -0.81 18.86 11.08
C GLU A 468 -0.94 17.90 12.25
N ILE A 469 -1.56 16.75 12.00
CA ILE A 469 -1.69 15.65 12.96
C ILE A 469 -0.79 14.49 12.50
N TRP A 470 0.18 14.16 13.33
CA TRP A 470 1.07 13.02 13.17
C TRP A 470 0.63 11.90 14.10
N ILE A 471 0.36 10.72 13.56
CA ILE A 471 -0.18 9.58 14.32
C ILE A 471 0.88 8.47 14.42
N ALA A 472 1.18 8.06 15.66
CA ALA A 472 1.94 6.86 15.94
C ALA A 472 0.99 5.66 16.02
N SER A 473 1.21 4.65 15.18
CA SER A 473 0.39 3.43 15.11
C SER A 473 1.24 2.17 15.29
N ILE A 474 0.63 1.15 15.90
CA ILE A 474 1.11 -0.23 15.97
C ILE A 474 -0.11 -1.18 16.00
N PRO A 475 0.06 -2.46 15.63
CA PRO A 475 -1.02 -3.43 15.76
C PRO A 475 -1.51 -3.57 17.21
N PRO A 476 -2.83 -3.79 17.44
CA PRO A 476 -3.40 -3.96 18.79
C PRO A 476 -2.70 -5.02 19.65
N LYS A 477 -2.32 -6.16 19.04
CA LYS A 477 -1.59 -7.23 19.72
C LYS A 477 -0.24 -6.76 20.27
N GLU A 478 0.47 -5.94 19.51
CA GLU A 478 1.75 -5.36 19.94
C GLU A 478 1.55 -4.29 21.02
N ALA A 479 0.50 -3.47 20.91
CA ALA A 479 0.16 -2.50 21.95
C ALA A 479 -0.10 -3.19 23.29
N ILE A 480 -0.89 -4.28 23.30
CA ILE A 480 -1.16 -5.08 24.50
C ILE A 480 0.15 -5.65 25.06
N ARG A 481 0.99 -6.26 24.22
CA ARG A 481 2.29 -6.82 24.63
C ARG A 481 3.16 -5.79 25.34
N ARG A 482 3.33 -4.61 24.73
CA ARG A 482 4.13 -3.50 25.29
C ARG A 482 3.58 -2.98 26.61
N VAL A 483 2.27 -2.88 26.75
CA VAL A 483 1.62 -2.41 27.99
C VAL A 483 1.81 -3.41 29.12
N VAL A 484 1.62 -4.71 28.84
CA VAL A 484 1.84 -5.77 29.83
C VAL A 484 3.29 -5.77 30.31
N GLU A 485 4.26 -5.68 29.39
CA GLU A 485 5.68 -5.68 29.72
C GLU A 485 6.12 -4.44 30.50
N ARG A 486 5.66 -3.25 30.10
CA ARG A 486 6.07 -1.97 30.69
C ARG A 486 5.38 -1.67 32.02
N ASP A 487 4.08 -1.93 32.10
CA ASP A 487 3.24 -1.51 33.23
C ASP A 487 2.98 -2.67 34.23
N HIS A 488 3.47 -3.88 33.94
CA HIS A 488 3.27 -5.10 34.73
C HIS A 488 1.79 -5.41 35.01
N LEU A 489 0.93 -5.17 34.00
CA LEU A 489 -0.52 -5.39 34.08
C LEU A 489 -0.93 -6.74 33.49
N SER A 490 -2.12 -7.22 33.83
CA SER A 490 -2.70 -8.38 33.16
C SER A 490 -3.05 -8.07 31.70
N SER A 491 -3.07 -9.11 30.85
CA SER A 491 -3.50 -8.96 29.45
C SER A 491 -4.91 -8.38 29.33
N ASP A 492 -5.82 -8.68 30.26
CA ASP A 492 -7.20 -8.21 30.17
C ASP A 492 -7.33 -6.74 30.59
N GLU A 493 -6.54 -6.29 31.56
CA GLU A 493 -6.45 -4.87 31.89
C GLU A 493 -5.84 -4.06 30.74
N ALA A 494 -4.81 -4.59 30.08
CA ALA A 494 -4.23 -3.95 28.89
C ALA A 494 -5.22 -3.86 27.73
N LYS A 495 -6.00 -4.92 27.46
CA LYS A 495 -7.09 -4.90 26.47
C LYS A 495 -8.15 -3.85 26.81
N ARG A 496 -8.57 -3.78 28.08
CA ARG A 496 -9.58 -2.82 28.56
C ARG A 496 -9.11 -1.37 28.35
N ARG A 497 -7.84 -1.08 28.63
CA ARG A 497 -7.25 0.24 28.38
C ARG A 497 -7.22 0.58 26.90
N LEU A 498 -6.85 -0.38 26.05
CA LEU A 498 -6.82 -0.18 24.60
C LEU A 498 -8.23 0.05 24.04
N SER A 499 -9.26 -0.68 24.51
CA SER A 499 -10.64 -0.55 24.04
C SER A 499 -11.32 0.75 24.47
N ASN A 500 -10.86 1.39 25.53
CA ASN A 500 -11.39 2.68 26.00
C ASN A 500 -10.82 3.88 25.24
N GLN A 501 -9.91 3.65 24.29
CA GLN A 501 -9.34 4.68 23.43
C GLN A 501 -9.93 4.54 22.03
N MET A 502 -9.89 5.63 21.25
CA MET A 502 -10.14 5.55 19.81
C MET A 502 -9.28 4.44 19.19
N SER A 503 -9.78 3.71 18.19
CA SER A 503 -9.02 2.66 17.49
C SER A 503 -8.08 3.26 16.44
N ASN A 504 -7.16 2.45 15.90
CA ASN A 504 -6.31 2.92 14.77
C ASN A 504 -7.15 3.28 13.54
N GLN A 505 -8.23 2.53 13.28
CA GLN A 505 -9.13 2.78 12.15
C GLN A 505 -9.89 4.10 12.30
N GLU A 506 -10.33 4.43 13.52
CA GLU A 506 -11.00 5.71 13.80
C GLU A 506 -10.02 6.90 13.81
N ARG A 507 -8.76 6.69 14.21
CA ARG A 507 -7.71 7.74 14.21
C ARG A 507 -7.19 8.06 12.80
N PHE A 508 -7.04 7.06 11.94
CA PHE A 508 -6.37 7.19 10.65
C PHE A 508 -6.92 8.31 9.75
N PRO A 509 -8.24 8.53 9.63
CA PRO A 509 -8.80 9.66 8.86
C PRO A 509 -8.27 11.03 9.29
N TYR A 510 -7.82 11.17 10.54
CA TYR A 510 -7.25 12.42 11.06
C TYR A 510 -5.76 12.59 10.73
N ALA A 511 -5.04 11.54 10.33
CA ALA A 511 -3.61 11.59 10.10
C ALA A 511 -3.23 12.43 8.87
N ASN A 512 -2.49 13.52 9.08
CA ASN A 512 -1.72 14.16 8.01
C ASN A 512 -0.48 13.33 7.68
N VAL A 513 0.17 12.79 8.70
CA VAL A 513 1.30 11.87 8.58
C VAL A 513 1.06 10.68 9.51
N LEU A 514 1.31 9.46 9.00
CA LEU A 514 1.27 8.24 9.80
C LEU A 514 2.69 7.72 10.01
N LEU A 515 3.01 7.34 11.24
CA LEU A 515 4.28 6.73 11.64
C LEU A 515 3.99 5.40 12.32
N CYS A 516 4.87 4.41 12.12
CA CYS A 516 4.71 3.11 12.74
C CYS A 516 5.97 2.69 13.49
N THR A 517 5.78 2.36 14.78
CA THR A 517 6.89 1.96 15.67
C THR A 517 6.96 0.45 15.86
N TYR A 518 6.35 -0.33 14.96
CA TYR A 518 6.27 -1.80 15.07
C TYR A 518 7.63 -2.49 14.89
N TRP A 519 8.45 -2.01 13.95
CA TRP A 519 9.77 -2.56 13.66
C TRP A 519 10.85 -2.02 14.60
N ALA A 520 12.11 -2.39 14.34
CA ALA A 520 13.27 -1.91 15.08
C ALA A 520 13.30 -0.37 15.18
N GLU A 521 13.91 0.14 16.26
CA GLU A 521 13.97 1.57 16.54
C GLU A 521 14.59 2.36 15.37
N SER A 522 15.63 1.82 14.74
CA SER A 522 16.29 2.40 13.56
C SER A 522 15.31 2.64 12.38
N VAL A 523 14.34 1.76 12.18
CA VAL A 523 13.31 1.88 11.13
C VAL A 523 12.35 3.02 11.46
N THR A 524 11.94 3.14 12.72
CA THR A 524 11.12 4.28 13.19
C THR A 524 11.88 5.59 13.01
N GLN A 525 13.15 5.58 13.38
CA GLN A 525 14.06 6.71 13.30
C GLN A 525 14.22 7.23 11.87
N LYS A 526 14.34 6.36 10.87
CA LYS A 526 14.36 6.72 9.43
C LYS A 526 13.03 7.31 8.97
N GLN A 527 11.89 6.75 9.41
CA GLN A 527 10.56 7.30 9.07
C GLN A 527 10.40 8.74 9.59
N VAL A 528 10.82 9.01 10.84
CA VAL A 528 10.73 10.35 11.43
C VAL A 528 11.63 11.36 10.71
N GLU A 529 12.86 10.97 10.37
CA GLU A 529 13.77 11.83 9.59
C GLU A 529 13.20 12.14 8.20
N HIS A 530 12.64 11.14 7.52
CA HIS A 530 12.00 11.34 6.22
C HIS A 530 10.81 12.29 6.31
N ALA A 531 9.93 12.09 7.30
CA ALA A 531 8.78 12.95 7.53
C ALA A 531 9.18 14.39 7.88
N TRP A 532 10.26 14.54 8.65
CA TRP A 532 10.84 15.83 8.99
C TRP A 532 11.42 16.54 7.77
N HIS A 533 12.15 15.84 6.91
CA HIS A 533 12.69 16.42 5.69
C HIS A 533 11.59 16.93 4.77
N LEU A 534 10.57 16.12 4.51
CA LEU A 534 9.38 16.53 3.75
C LEU A 534 8.61 17.67 4.43
N LEU A 535 8.74 17.84 5.75
CA LEU A 535 8.15 18.96 6.49
C LEU A 535 8.88 20.25 6.19
N LEU A 536 10.20 20.22 6.26
CA LEU A 536 11.00 21.39 5.94
C LEU A 536 10.76 21.82 4.48
N GLU A 537 10.72 20.90 3.53
CA GLU A 537 10.43 21.24 2.12
C GLU A 537 9.09 21.96 1.94
N ARG A 538 8.03 21.48 2.59
CA ARG A 538 6.68 22.07 2.43
C ARG A 538 6.50 23.40 3.17
N ILE A 539 7.19 23.62 4.30
CA ILE A 539 7.10 24.89 5.04
C ILE A 539 8.12 25.93 4.58
N ASN A 540 9.17 25.52 3.86
CA ASN A 540 10.24 26.39 3.33
C ASN A 540 10.11 26.68 1.83
N GLY A 541 9.00 26.31 1.18
CA GLY A 541 8.72 26.54 -0.25
C GLY A 541 8.60 28.03 -0.62
N ASP A 542 7.57 28.44 -1.37
CA ASP A 542 7.47 29.78 -2.01
C ASP A 542 7.67 31.00 -1.08
N ASN A 543 7.67 30.83 0.25
CA ASN A 543 8.24 31.77 1.21
C ASN A 543 9.00 30.99 2.31
N PRO A 544 10.34 31.07 2.40
CA PRO A 544 11.08 30.41 3.46
C PRO A 544 10.76 31.04 4.82
N ILE A 545 10.27 30.23 5.77
CA ILE A 545 9.98 30.62 7.15
C ILE A 545 11.24 30.49 8.05
N PHE A 546 12.33 29.92 7.49
CA PHE A 546 13.54 29.52 8.19
C PHE A 546 14.80 30.08 7.53
#